data_AF-A0AB36RAR4-F1
#
_entry.id   AF-A0AB36RAR4-F1
#
_cell.length_a   1.000
_cell.length_b   1.000
_cell.length_c   1.000
_cell.angle_alpha   90.00
_cell.angle_beta   90.00
_cell.angle_gamma   90.00
#
_symmetry.space_group_name_H-M   'P 1'
#
loop_
_entity.id
_entity.type
_entity.pdbx_description
1 polymer ?
#
loop_
_entity_poly.entity_id
_entity_poly.type
_entity_poly.pdbx_seq_one_letter_code
_entity_poly.pdbx_strand_id
1 'polypeptide(L)'
;MTIRFALCPCAAALVLAANPAFADAECLANGKSFQIGQVACLTLSGQSHLARCDMVLNNTSWTKIRDDCPENATPRPHATPISTPAPSPVPAEPIEN
;
A
#
# COMPACT_ATOMS: atom_id res chain seq x y z
N MET A 1 51.48 -7.05 56.41
CA MET A 1 51.04 -6.28 55.22
C MET A 1 49.65 -6.78 54.84
N THR A 2 48.59 -6.13 55.30
CA THR A 2 47.19 -6.52 55.05
C THR A 2 46.66 -5.83 53.80
N ILE A 3 46.36 -6.61 52.75
CA ILE A 3 45.78 -6.11 51.51
C ILE A 3 44.28 -5.88 51.73
N ARG A 4 43.84 -4.61 51.62
CA ARG A 4 42.44 -4.26 51.56
C ARG A 4 41.95 -4.41 50.12
N PHE A 5 41.20 -5.48 49.86
CA PHE A 5 40.45 -5.64 48.61
C PHE A 5 39.28 -4.65 48.64
N ALA A 6 39.51 -3.47 48.08
CA ALA A 6 38.44 -2.56 47.70
C ALA A 6 38.02 -2.87 46.25
N LEU A 7 36.73 -2.67 45.99
CA LEU A 7 36.04 -2.62 44.69
C LEU A 7 35.52 -3.97 44.21
N CYS A 8 34.33 -4.08 43.61
CA CYS A 8 33.52 -3.07 42.94
C CYS A 8 32.08 -3.58 42.92
N PRO A 9 31.02 -2.79 43.21
CA PRO A 9 29.66 -3.23 42.99
C PRO A 9 29.48 -3.45 41.49
N CYS A 10 29.38 -4.73 41.09
CA CYS A 10 29.22 -5.15 39.71
C CYS A 10 28.02 -4.43 39.10
N ALA A 11 28.29 -3.49 38.18
CA ALA A 11 27.28 -2.88 37.35
C ALA A 11 26.65 -3.99 36.50
N ALA A 12 25.39 -4.34 36.80
CA ALA A 12 24.61 -5.25 35.97
C ALA A 12 24.30 -4.53 34.65
N ALA A 13 25.07 -4.84 33.59
CA ALA A 13 24.79 -4.36 32.25
C ALA A 13 23.54 -5.09 31.72
N LEU A 14 22.43 -4.35 31.59
CA LEU A 14 21.24 -4.82 30.90
C LEU A 14 21.54 -4.86 29.39
N VAL A 15 21.76 -6.05 28.85
CA VAL A 15 21.91 -6.25 27.40
C VAL A 15 20.51 -6.24 26.79
N LEU A 16 20.14 -5.12 26.17
CA LEU A 16 18.94 -5.02 25.34
C LEU A 16 19.19 -5.76 24.03
N ALA A 17 18.64 -6.97 23.91
CA ALA A 17 18.62 -7.70 22.64
C ALA A 17 17.63 -7.00 21.69
N ALA A 18 18.15 -6.25 20.72
CA ALA A 18 17.35 -5.72 19.62
C ALA A 18 17.01 -6.89 18.68
N ASN A 19 15.74 -7.30 18.64
CA ASN A 19 15.26 -8.18 17.59
C ASN A 19 15.10 -7.34 16.31
N PRO A 20 15.79 -7.66 15.20
CA PRO A 20 15.50 -7.01 13.94
C PRO A 20 14.04 -7.27 13.58
N ALA A 21 13.24 -6.21 13.50
CA ALA A 21 11.91 -6.29 12.93
C ALA A 21 12.09 -6.47 11.42
N PHE A 22 12.05 -7.72 10.97
CA PHE A 22 11.92 -8.01 9.55
C PHE A 22 10.51 -7.59 9.14
N ALA A 23 10.42 -6.52 8.32
CA ALA A 23 9.19 -6.26 7.60
C ALA A 23 8.90 -7.48 6.73
N ASP A 24 7.64 -7.89 6.70
CA ASP A 24 7.23 -8.98 5.83
C ASP A 24 7.53 -8.60 4.36
N ALA A 25 8.09 -9.54 3.60
CA ALA A 25 8.56 -9.27 2.24
C ALA A 25 7.38 -9.19 1.27
N GLU A 26 6.75 -8.02 1.22
CA GLU A 26 5.53 -7.78 0.46
C GLU A 26 5.75 -6.81 -0.72
N CYS A 27 4.96 -6.98 -1.77
CA CYS A 27 4.78 -5.98 -2.81
C CYS A 27 3.59 -5.09 -2.49
N LEU A 28 3.66 -3.82 -2.88
CA LEU A 28 2.54 -2.87 -2.74
C LEU A 28 1.89 -2.59 -4.08
N ALA A 29 0.55 -2.65 -4.11
CA ALA A 29 -0.24 -2.23 -5.26
C ALA A 29 -1.63 -1.77 -4.84
N ASN A 30 -2.12 -0.69 -5.43
CA ASN A 30 -3.49 -0.18 -5.19
C ASN A 30 -3.82 0.03 -3.69
N GLY A 31 -2.82 0.43 -2.89
CA GLY A 31 -2.97 0.61 -1.44
C GLY A 31 -3.06 -0.68 -0.63
N LYS A 32 -2.69 -1.83 -1.19
CA LYS A 32 -2.69 -3.14 -0.52
C LYS A 32 -1.32 -3.79 -0.58
N SER A 33 -1.03 -4.62 0.43
CA SER A 33 0.13 -5.52 0.45
C SER A 33 -0.20 -6.85 -0.22
N PHE A 34 0.79 -7.41 -0.90
CA PHE A 34 0.73 -8.70 -1.58
C PHE A 34 1.97 -9.52 -1.23
N GLN A 35 1.75 -10.74 -0.81
CA GLN A 35 2.79 -11.71 -0.48
C GLN A 35 3.52 -12.18 -1.75
N ILE A 36 4.76 -12.63 -1.60
CA ILE A 36 5.50 -13.30 -2.69
C ILE A 36 4.65 -14.43 -3.28
N GLY A 37 4.57 -14.49 -4.61
CA GLY A 37 3.76 -15.43 -5.39
C GLY A 37 2.33 -14.96 -5.68
N GLN A 38 1.81 -13.96 -4.98
CA GLN A 38 0.48 -13.42 -5.26
C GLN A 38 0.45 -12.60 -6.55
N VAL A 39 -0.73 -12.55 -7.17
CA VAL A 39 -0.95 -11.90 -8.45
C VAL A 39 -1.93 -10.74 -8.26
N ALA A 40 -1.61 -9.60 -8.88
CA ALA A 40 -2.43 -8.41 -8.86
C ALA A 40 -2.54 -7.79 -10.26
N CYS A 41 -3.60 -7.04 -10.48
CA CYS A 41 -3.72 -6.15 -11.62
C CYS A 41 -3.06 -4.81 -11.27
N LEU A 42 -2.05 -4.40 -12.04
CA LEU A 42 -1.32 -3.15 -11.84
C LEU A 42 -1.67 -2.16 -12.93
N THR A 43 -2.06 -0.95 -12.55
CA THR A 43 -2.31 0.15 -13.49
C THR A 43 -1.13 1.11 -13.47
N LEU A 44 -0.39 1.16 -14.57
CA LEU A 44 0.73 2.08 -14.79
C LEU A 44 0.40 2.95 -16.01
N SER A 45 0.45 4.27 -15.87
CA SER A 45 0.23 5.21 -16.98
C SER A 45 -1.08 4.97 -17.77
N GLY A 46 -2.14 4.55 -17.08
CA GLY A 46 -3.45 4.25 -17.67
C GLY A 46 -3.57 2.89 -18.36
N GLN A 47 -2.52 2.06 -18.33
CA GLN A 47 -2.54 0.69 -18.85
C GLN A 47 -2.50 -0.31 -17.69
N SER A 48 -3.45 -1.24 -17.68
CA SER A 48 -3.56 -2.27 -16.65
C SER A 48 -3.01 -3.60 -17.15
N HIS A 49 -2.11 -4.22 -16.40
CA HIS A 49 -1.51 -5.51 -16.75
C HIS A 49 -1.44 -6.44 -15.53
N LEU A 50 -1.44 -7.75 -15.78
CA LEU A 50 -1.37 -8.76 -14.74
C LEU A 50 0.08 -8.98 -14.33
N ALA A 51 0.39 -8.85 -13.05
CA ALA A 51 1.74 -9.05 -12.52
C ALA A 51 1.74 -9.90 -11.24
N ARG A 52 2.85 -10.60 -11.00
CA ARG A 52 3.12 -11.39 -9.81
C ARG A 52 4.12 -10.66 -8.91
N CYS A 53 3.89 -10.72 -7.60
CA CYS A 53 4.87 -10.29 -6.62
C CYS A 53 5.96 -11.36 -6.51
N ASP A 54 7.20 -11.02 -6.86
CA ASP A 54 8.36 -11.91 -6.80
C ASP A 54 9.50 -11.27 -6.00
N MET A 55 10.54 -12.05 -5.74
CA MET A 55 11.78 -11.56 -5.16
C MET A 55 12.87 -11.52 -6.24
N VAL A 56 13.38 -10.32 -6.53
CA VAL A 56 14.43 -10.09 -7.53
C VAL A 56 15.59 -9.37 -6.83
N LEU A 57 16.78 -10.00 -6.83
CA LEU A 57 17.98 -9.47 -6.16
C LEU A 57 17.74 -9.08 -4.69
N ASN A 58 17.04 -9.93 -3.94
CA ASN A 58 16.66 -9.71 -2.53
C ASN A 58 15.72 -8.51 -2.30
N ASN A 59 15.06 -7.98 -3.33
CA ASN A 59 14.03 -6.96 -3.23
C ASN A 59 12.69 -7.50 -3.76
N THR A 60 11.58 -7.09 -3.16
CA THR A 60 10.26 -7.41 -3.71
C THR A 60 10.05 -6.63 -5.01
N SER A 61 9.54 -7.30 -6.03
CA SER A 61 9.37 -6.73 -7.36
C SER A 61 8.13 -7.28 -8.04
N TRP A 62 7.55 -6.49 -8.93
CA TRP A 62 6.42 -6.90 -9.75
C TRP A 62 6.90 -7.45 -11.10
N THR A 63 6.67 -8.75 -11.34
CA THR A 63 6.94 -9.39 -12.62
C THR A 63 5.67 -9.43 -13.45
N LYS A 64 5.67 -8.78 -14.63
CA LYS A 64 4.54 -8.85 -15.56
C LYS A 64 4.36 -10.28 -16.10
N ILE A 65 3.12 -10.78 -16.06
CA ILE A 65 2.73 -12.12 -16.55
C ILE A 65 1.93 -12.02 -17.85
N ARG A 66 1.03 -11.03 -17.96
CA ARG A 66 0.17 -10.80 -19.15
C ARG A 66 -0.10 -9.31 -19.35
N ASP A 67 -0.40 -8.92 -20.57
CA ASP A 67 -0.70 -7.52 -20.94
C ASP A 67 -2.05 -7.05 -20.41
N ASP A 68 -3.01 -7.95 -20.21
CA ASP A 68 -4.37 -7.67 -19.79
C ASP A 68 -4.68 -8.23 -18.40
N CYS A 69 -5.59 -7.56 -17.69
CA CYS A 69 -6.16 -8.07 -16.46
C CYS A 69 -7.46 -8.84 -16.76
N PRO A 70 -7.69 -9.99 -16.11
CA PRO A 70 -8.93 -10.73 -16.30
C PRO A 70 -10.13 -9.86 -15.89
N GLU A 71 -11.23 -9.93 -16.63
CA GLU A 71 -12.40 -9.05 -16.46
C GLU A 71 -12.98 -9.05 -15.03
N ASN A 72 -12.72 -10.10 -14.26
CA ASN A 72 -13.18 -10.27 -12.89
C ASN A 72 -12.27 -9.63 -11.82
N ALA A 73 -11.12 -9.05 -12.21
CA ALA A 73 -10.12 -8.49 -11.30
C ALA A 73 -10.17 -6.96 -11.17
N THR A 74 -11.00 -6.28 -11.97
CA THR A 74 -11.19 -4.83 -11.87
C THR A 74 -12.44 -4.55 -11.06
N PRO A 75 -12.35 -3.98 -9.84
CA PRO A 75 -13.47 -3.22 -9.30
C PRO A 75 -13.75 -2.13 -10.33
N ARG A 76 -14.82 -2.30 -11.13
CA ARG A 76 -15.31 -1.21 -11.97
C ARG A 76 -15.44 -0.01 -11.03
N PRO A 77 -14.75 1.13 -11.28
CA PRO A 77 -15.19 2.35 -10.65
C PRO A 77 -16.64 2.46 -11.08
N HIS A 78 -17.56 2.27 -10.14
CA HIS A 78 -18.93 2.66 -10.36
C HIS A 78 -18.81 4.15 -10.70
N ALA A 79 -18.89 4.47 -11.98
CA ALA A 79 -19.25 5.80 -12.40
C ALA A 79 -20.63 5.97 -11.79
N THR A 80 -20.68 6.51 -10.57
CA THR A 80 -21.92 7.07 -10.05
C THR A 80 -22.31 8.04 -11.15
N PRO A 81 -23.44 7.83 -11.86
CA PRO A 81 -23.92 8.86 -12.74
C PRO A 81 -24.03 10.09 -11.85
N ILE A 82 -23.17 11.08 -12.10
CA ILE A 82 -23.36 12.41 -11.56
C ILE A 82 -24.70 12.80 -12.15
N SER A 83 -25.77 12.63 -11.38
CA SER A 83 -27.08 13.13 -11.73
C SER A 83 -26.88 14.62 -11.94
N THR A 84 -26.74 15.02 -13.20
CA THR A 84 -26.84 16.41 -13.62
C THR A 84 -28.13 16.91 -13.00
N PRO A 85 -28.09 17.89 -12.07
CA PRO A 85 -29.32 18.44 -11.53
C PRO A 85 -30.14 18.96 -12.70
N ALA A 86 -31.42 18.55 -12.76
CA ALA A 86 -32.34 19.05 -13.76
C ALA A 86 -32.31 20.59 -13.75
N PRO A 87 -32.26 21.27 -14.92
CA PRO A 87 -32.35 22.72 -14.94
C PRO A 87 -33.68 23.14 -14.31
N SER A 88 -33.64 23.86 -13.19
CA SER A 88 -34.85 24.46 -12.62
C SER A 88 -35.50 25.36 -13.67
N PRO A 89 -36.81 25.27 -13.90
CA PRO A 89 -37.50 26.24 -14.74
C PRO A 89 -37.46 27.60 -14.03
N VAL A 90 -36.80 28.57 -14.65
CA VAL A 90 -36.86 29.98 -14.25
C VAL A 90 -38.30 30.46 -14.46
N PRO A 91 -39.02 30.93 -13.42
CA PRO A 91 -40.27 31.64 -13.64
C PRO A 91 -39.96 32.97 -14.33
N ALA A 92 -40.39 33.11 -15.58
CA ALA A 92 -40.50 34.41 -16.22
C ALA A 92 -41.69 35.13 -15.58
N GLU A 93 -41.45 35.94 -14.55
CA GLU A 93 -42.39 36.99 -14.19
C GLU A 93 -42.36 38.07 -15.28
N PRO A 94 -43.50 38.41 -15.91
CA PRO A 94 -43.57 39.55 -16.80
C PRO A 94 -43.51 40.82 -15.97
N ILE A 95 -42.51 41.66 -16.22
CA ILE A 95 -42.52 43.06 -15.84
C ILE A 95 -43.63 43.76 -16.63
N GLU A 96 -44.78 43.97 -15.98
CA GLU A 96 -45.88 44.80 -16.49
C GLU A 96 -45.54 46.29 -16.28
N ASN A 97 -45.83 47.08 -17.32
CA ASN A 97 -45.47 48.49 -17.52
C ASN A 97 -46.30 49.47 -16.69
#